data_AF-A0A366MN70-F1
#
_entry.id   AF-A0A366MN70-F1
#
_cell.length_a   1.000
_cell.length_b   1.000
_cell.length_c   1.000
_cell.angle_alpha   90.00
_cell.angle_beta   90.00
_cell.angle_gamma   90.00
#
_symmetry.space_group_name_H-M   'P 1'
#
loop_
_entity.id
_entity.type
_entity.pdbx_description
1 polymer ?
#
loop_
_entity_poly.entity_id
_entity_poly.type
_entity_poly.pdbx_seq_one_letter_code
_entity_poly.pdbx_strand_id
1 'polypeptide(L)'
;MQITVSGTVFTSYDVKAKNNSKNESSFEETLQNKNKQGYQTNIELSQNSSKTTFIDPVSGQNVSVSLENSTIEKLQNQFGKKNVVKDEAGNVSLEANAQDFVAGWFADIAYAREFLKADKNGDGILSEDEYHTTRNSMGIEEYNCFDQDNFIVKDRVLESYLIAENIYINPYRTGTNVTSLDDELNYTLNLDKDFDGNITLQEAYEGESSVSKKIQENLISFLADKNSFIYKTVIGEKYFTQALNYILEIMDKGENLDKDKWEQIRKDNYLKVDGKYLRLDMKLVSTLDEELLKKLLQSFEDSSNSFSNKNETTKEFLDRTNIVNKEIEIYG
;
A
#
# COMPACT_ATOMS: atom_id res chain seq x y z
N MET A 1 2.07 17.93 -9.27
CA MET A 1 1.72 16.75 -8.45
C MET A 1 3.01 16.13 -7.96
N GLN A 2 3.05 15.73 -6.69
CA GLN A 2 4.18 15.05 -6.08
C GLN A 2 3.69 13.76 -5.44
N ILE A 3 4.24 12.62 -5.87
CA ILE A 3 3.96 11.31 -5.29
C ILE A 3 5.21 10.85 -4.57
N THR A 4 5.06 10.36 -3.35
CA THR A 4 6.14 9.72 -2.59
C THR A 4 5.60 8.44 -1.98
N VAL A 5 6.27 7.33 -2.24
CA VAL A 5 5.97 6.03 -1.63
C VAL A 5 7.17 5.62 -0.78
N SER A 6 6.94 5.06 0.41
CA SER A 6 8.04 4.74 1.32
C SER A 6 7.71 3.60 2.29
N GLY A 7 8.76 2.99 2.84
CA GLY A 7 8.66 1.90 3.81
C GLY A 7 8.93 0.54 3.19
N THR A 8 9.24 -0.42 4.06
CA THR A 8 9.52 -1.81 3.73
C THR A 8 8.28 -2.64 4.04
N VAL A 9 7.80 -3.38 3.05
CA VAL A 9 6.66 -4.30 3.14
C VAL A 9 7.08 -5.58 3.85
N PHE A 10 8.10 -6.29 3.32
CA PHE A 10 8.62 -7.52 3.90
C PHE A 10 10.15 -7.51 3.89
N THR A 11 10.76 -8.28 4.79
CA THR A 11 12.21 -8.42 4.90
C THR A 11 12.58 -9.90 4.94
N SER A 12 13.52 -10.30 4.12
CA SER A 12 14.07 -11.66 4.10
C SER A 12 14.74 -12.00 5.43
N TYR A 13 14.69 -13.27 5.82
CA TYR A 13 15.39 -13.74 7.00
C TYR A 13 16.91 -13.72 6.80
N ASP A 14 17.66 -13.14 7.74
CA ASP A 14 19.12 -13.16 7.72
C ASP A 14 19.65 -14.55 8.10
N VAL A 15 19.94 -15.35 7.07
CA VAL A 15 20.48 -16.71 7.16
C VAL A 15 21.80 -16.76 7.93
N LYS A 16 22.64 -15.72 7.84
CA LYS A 16 23.98 -15.70 8.46
C LYS A 16 23.90 -15.31 9.93
N ALA A 17 23.09 -14.31 10.26
CA ALA A 17 22.89 -13.88 11.64
C ALA A 17 21.98 -14.83 12.43
N LYS A 18 21.21 -15.68 11.76
CA LYS A 18 20.15 -16.52 12.34
C LYS A 18 19.13 -15.74 13.18
N ASN A 19 19.00 -14.45 12.91
CA ASN A 19 18.15 -13.52 13.63
C ASN A 19 17.45 -12.61 12.64
N ASN A 20 16.21 -12.26 12.91
CA ASN A 20 15.51 -11.27 12.11
C ASN A 20 15.88 -9.85 12.56
N SER A 21 16.01 -8.91 11.62
CA SER A 21 16.31 -7.52 11.94
C SER A 21 15.00 -6.72 12.04
N LYS A 22 14.68 -6.30 13.27
CA LYS A 22 13.62 -5.37 13.72
C LYS A 22 12.16 -5.76 13.46
N ASN A 23 11.47 -5.94 14.58
CA ASN A 23 10.09 -6.33 14.81
C ASN A 23 9.86 -7.83 14.64
N GLU A 24 9.67 -8.54 15.76
CA GLU A 24 8.54 -9.47 15.97
C GLU A 24 8.76 -10.36 17.19
N SER A 25 7.92 -10.18 18.21
CA SER A 25 7.71 -11.20 19.24
C SER A 25 6.98 -12.43 18.69
N SER A 26 6.29 -12.33 17.55
CA SER A 26 5.57 -13.44 16.89
C SER A 26 6.51 -14.44 16.20
N PHE A 27 7.60 -13.97 15.58
CA PHE A 27 8.54 -14.85 14.88
C PHE A 27 9.32 -15.74 15.85
N GLU A 28 9.77 -15.21 17.00
CA GLU A 28 10.42 -16.02 18.03
C GLU A 28 9.46 -17.04 18.67
N GLU A 29 8.18 -16.70 18.89
CA GLU A 29 7.16 -17.66 19.34
C GLU A 29 6.93 -18.78 18.31
N THR A 30 6.92 -18.45 17.01
CA THR A 30 6.79 -19.42 15.91
C THR A 30 8.04 -20.28 15.77
N LEU A 31 9.25 -19.76 15.99
CA LEU A 31 10.50 -20.55 16.01
C LEU A 31 10.62 -21.47 17.23
N GLN A 32 10.13 -21.03 18.40
CA GLN A 32 10.18 -21.83 19.64
C GLN A 32 9.26 -23.06 19.55
N ASN A 33 8.16 -22.95 18.81
CA ASN A 33 7.37 -24.09 18.38
C ASN A 33 7.98 -24.70 17.12
N LYS A 34 8.99 -25.55 17.27
CA LYS A 34 9.52 -26.41 16.18
C LYS A 34 8.40 -27.31 15.62
N ASN A 35 7.51 -26.76 14.82
CA ASN A 35 6.57 -27.53 14.04
C ASN A 35 7.40 -28.30 13.03
N LYS A 36 7.50 -29.61 13.26
CA LYS A 36 8.03 -30.60 12.30
C LYS A 36 7.10 -30.76 11.09
N GLN A 37 6.38 -29.71 10.72
CA GLN A 37 5.51 -29.72 9.56
C GLN A 37 6.46 -29.56 8.38
N GLY A 38 6.67 -30.67 7.68
CA GLY A 38 7.50 -30.68 6.48
C GLY A 38 6.82 -29.84 5.41
N TYR A 39 7.60 -29.04 4.70
CA TYR A 39 7.12 -28.39 3.50
C TYR A 39 6.93 -29.43 2.38
N GLN A 40 5.81 -29.35 1.67
CA GLN A 40 5.51 -30.16 0.50
C GLN A 40 5.28 -29.25 -0.71
N THR A 41 6.01 -29.48 -1.79
CA THR A 41 5.72 -28.87 -3.09
C THR A 41 4.66 -29.72 -3.80
N ASN A 42 3.53 -29.11 -4.15
CA ASN A 42 2.45 -29.76 -4.90
C ASN A 42 2.15 -29.05 -6.23
N ILE A 43 2.95 -28.06 -6.60
CA ILE A 43 2.87 -27.44 -7.92
C ILE A 43 3.45 -28.40 -8.95
N GLU A 44 2.65 -28.80 -9.93
CA GLU A 44 3.16 -29.50 -11.09
C GLU A 44 4.24 -28.65 -11.76
N LEU A 45 5.44 -29.21 -11.92
CA LEU A 45 6.51 -28.56 -12.67
C LEU A 45 5.99 -28.26 -14.08
N SER A 46 5.69 -26.99 -14.32
CA SER A 46 5.34 -26.50 -15.64
C SER A 46 6.57 -26.62 -16.55
N GLN A 47 6.36 -26.57 -17.87
CA GLN A 47 7.49 -26.54 -18.82
C GLN A 47 8.42 -25.32 -18.61
N ASN A 48 7.96 -24.31 -17.88
CA ASN A 48 8.66 -23.07 -17.62
C ASN A 48 9.23 -22.97 -16.20
N SER A 49 9.19 -24.05 -15.41
CA SER A 49 9.79 -24.11 -14.08
C SER A 49 10.76 -25.28 -13.94
N SER A 50 11.66 -25.18 -12.97
CA SER A 50 12.60 -26.25 -12.61
C SER A 50 12.54 -26.51 -11.12
N LYS A 51 12.68 -27.79 -10.74
CA LYS A 51 12.87 -28.17 -9.35
C LYS A 51 14.17 -27.54 -8.83
N THR A 52 14.05 -26.73 -7.81
CA THR A 52 15.16 -25.98 -7.22
C THR A 52 15.32 -26.36 -5.76
N THR A 53 16.55 -26.70 -5.36
CA THR A 53 16.85 -27.19 -4.01
C THR A 53 17.80 -26.27 -3.26
N PHE A 54 17.55 -26.12 -1.96
CA PHE A 54 18.37 -25.35 -1.02
C PHE A 54 18.10 -25.83 0.41
N ILE A 55 18.91 -25.38 1.36
CA ILE A 55 18.72 -25.67 2.79
C ILE A 55 17.85 -24.59 3.42
N ASP A 56 16.73 -24.98 4.04
CA ASP A 56 15.95 -24.07 4.87
C ASP A 56 16.75 -23.68 6.13
N PRO A 57 16.97 -22.38 6.39
CA PRO A 57 17.82 -21.93 7.47
C PRO A 57 17.21 -22.16 8.86
N VAL A 58 15.89 -22.36 8.95
CA VAL A 58 15.17 -22.56 10.21
C VAL A 58 15.16 -24.04 10.62
N SER A 59 14.72 -24.94 9.73
CA SER A 59 14.67 -26.38 10.04
C SER A 59 15.98 -27.13 9.76
N GLY A 60 16.85 -26.58 8.91
CA GLY A 60 18.06 -27.23 8.43
C GLY A 60 17.82 -28.37 7.43
N GLN A 61 16.58 -28.53 6.95
CA GLN A 61 16.22 -29.57 5.98
C GLN A 61 16.48 -29.09 4.54
N ASN A 62 16.74 -30.06 3.65
CA ASN A 62 16.72 -29.78 2.22
C ASN A 62 15.29 -29.56 1.76
N VAL A 63 15.05 -28.38 1.21
CA VAL A 63 13.79 -27.97 0.61
C VAL A 63 13.90 -28.13 -0.91
N SER A 64 12.78 -28.44 -1.56
CA SER A 64 12.67 -28.53 -3.02
C SER A 64 11.43 -27.79 -3.48
N VAL A 65 11.59 -26.65 -4.14
CA VAL A 65 10.50 -25.82 -4.66
C VAL A 65 10.47 -25.86 -6.19
N SER A 66 9.37 -25.44 -6.79
CA SER A 66 9.28 -25.12 -8.23
C SER A 66 9.56 -23.64 -8.46
N LEU A 67 10.74 -23.28 -8.97
CA LEU A 67 11.02 -21.90 -9.40
C LEU A 67 10.89 -21.75 -10.92
N GLU A 68 10.35 -20.62 -11.36
CA GLU A 68 10.31 -20.26 -12.77
C GLU A 68 11.74 -20.14 -13.34
N ASN A 69 11.92 -20.58 -14.58
CA ASN A 69 13.21 -20.53 -15.27
C ASN A 69 13.73 -19.08 -15.40
N SER A 70 12.83 -18.11 -15.58
CA SER A 70 13.12 -16.67 -15.57
C SER A 70 13.72 -16.21 -14.24
N THR A 71 13.15 -16.64 -13.12
CA THR A 71 13.66 -16.36 -11.76
C THR A 71 15.04 -16.99 -11.57
N ILE A 72 15.23 -18.24 -12.00
CA ILE A 72 16.52 -18.94 -11.93
C ILE A 72 17.59 -18.21 -12.75
N GLU A 73 17.25 -17.75 -13.95
CA GLU A 73 18.17 -16.96 -14.79
C GLU A 73 18.57 -15.64 -14.13
N LYS A 74 17.63 -14.92 -13.51
CA LYS A 74 17.92 -13.71 -12.73
C LYS A 74 18.89 -13.99 -11.59
N LEU A 75 18.63 -15.04 -10.79
CA LEU A 75 19.53 -15.46 -9.72
C LEU A 75 20.93 -15.81 -10.25
N GLN A 76 21.00 -16.51 -11.37
CA GLN A 76 22.28 -16.87 -11.99
C GLN A 76 23.04 -15.63 -12.50
N ASN A 77 22.33 -14.63 -13.03
CA ASN A 77 22.93 -13.38 -13.51
C ASN A 77 23.45 -12.54 -12.34
N GLN A 78 22.71 -12.47 -11.23
CA GLN A 78 23.07 -11.69 -10.05
C GLN A 78 24.21 -12.34 -9.25
N PHE A 79 24.09 -13.64 -8.96
CA PHE A 79 25.00 -14.33 -8.04
C PHE A 79 26.06 -15.17 -8.75
N GLY A 80 25.94 -15.35 -10.07
CA GLY A 80 26.87 -16.09 -10.90
C GLY A 80 26.56 -17.59 -11.02
N LYS A 81 26.99 -18.18 -12.14
CA LYS A 81 26.73 -19.59 -12.51
C LYS A 81 27.19 -20.64 -11.49
N LYS A 82 28.15 -20.31 -10.62
CA LYS A 82 28.64 -21.24 -9.60
C LYS A 82 27.67 -21.38 -8.42
N ASN A 83 26.77 -20.41 -8.25
CA ASN A 83 25.80 -20.37 -7.17
C ASN A 83 24.43 -20.94 -7.60
N VAL A 84 24.28 -21.27 -8.89
CA VAL A 84 23.06 -21.85 -9.47
C VAL A 84 23.49 -23.02 -10.35
N VAL A 85 23.55 -24.22 -9.75
CA VAL A 85 24.10 -25.43 -10.38
C VAL A 85 22.97 -26.25 -10.97
N LYS A 86 22.95 -26.39 -12.30
CA LYS A 86 21.95 -27.20 -13.01
C LYS A 86 22.50 -28.59 -13.33
N ASP A 87 21.75 -29.64 -13.01
CA ASP A 87 22.09 -31.02 -13.34
C ASP A 87 21.63 -31.43 -14.76
N GLU A 88 21.99 -32.65 -15.20
CA GLU A 88 21.62 -33.18 -16.51
C GLU A 88 20.11 -33.35 -16.70
N ALA A 89 19.36 -33.54 -15.61
CA ALA A 89 17.90 -33.64 -15.61
C ALA A 89 17.21 -32.27 -15.60
N GLY A 90 17.99 -31.20 -15.46
CA GLY A 90 17.50 -29.83 -15.41
C GLY A 90 17.09 -29.35 -14.02
N ASN A 91 17.30 -30.14 -12.96
CA ASN A 91 17.11 -29.67 -11.59
C ASN A 91 18.22 -28.69 -11.21
N VAL A 92 17.91 -27.78 -10.31
CA VAL A 92 18.81 -26.71 -9.87
C VAL A 92 19.13 -26.88 -8.38
N SER A 93 20.42 -26.85 -8.03
CA SER A 93 20.88 -26.64 -6.65
C SER A 93 21.35 -25.20 -6.50
N LEU A 94 20.83 -24.50 -5.50
CA LEU A 94 21.32 -23.18 -5.13
C LEU A 94 22.45 -23.32 -4.12
N GLU A 95 23.49 -22.53 -4.28
CA GLU A 95 24.69 -22.57 -3.44
C GLU A 95 25.09 -21.16 -3.00
N ALA A 96 25.85 -21.09 -1.90
CA ALA A 96 26.43 -19.84 -1.37
C ALA A 96 25.40 -18.69 -1.30
N ASN A 97 25.71 -17.52 -1.86
CA ASN A 97 24.85 -16.33 -1.74
C ASN A 97 23.49 -16.48 -2.42
N ALA A 98 23.36 -17.26 -3.50
CA ALA A 98 22.06 -17.48 -4.13
C ALA A 98 21.17 -18.35 -3.24
N GLN A 99 21.76 -19.34 -2.57
CA GLN A 99 21.07 -20.11 -1.54
C GLN A 99 20.66 -19.19 -0.39
N ASP A 100 21.59 -18.45 0.21
CA ASP A 100 21.29 -17.59 1.37
C ASP A 100 20.14 -16.63 1.07
N PHE A 101 20.12 -16.02 -0.12
CA PHE A 101 19.07 -15.11 -0.56
C PHE A 101 17.70 -15.80 -0.69
N VAL A 102 17.62 -16.89 -1.48
CA VAL A 102 16.35 -17.60 -1.69
C VAL A 102 15.85 -18.26 -0.41
N ALA A 103 16.75 -18.82 0.39
CA ALA A 103 16.43 -19.47 1.65
C ALA A 103 15.97 -18.47 2.71
N GLY A 104 16.51 -17.25 2.70
CA GLY A 104 16.04 -16.13 3.54
C GLY A 104 14.62 -15.71 3.19
N TRP A 105 14.30 -15.56 1.91
CA TRP A 105 12.92 -15.30 1.48
C TRP A 105 12.00 -16.47 1.81
N PHE A 106 12.38 -17.71 1.49
CA PHE A 106 11.60 -18.90 1.85
C PHE A 106 11.23 -18.92 3.35
N ALA A 107 12.20 -18.66 4.23
CA ALA A 107 11.97 -18.65 5.66
C ALA A 107 11.00 -17.54 6.10
N ASP A 108 11.12 -16.34 5.53
CA ASP A 108 10.14 -15.27 5.73
C ASP A 108 8.72 -15.73 5.33
N ILE A 109 8.54 -16.33 4.15
CA ILE A 109 7.23 -16.78 3.65
C ILE A 109 6.66 -17.89 4.55
N ALA A 110 7.49 -18.92 4.78
CA ALA A 110 7.11 -20.13 5.49
C ALA A 110 6.70 -19.84 6.93
N TYR A 111 7.45 -18.96 7.61
CA TYR A 111 7.39 -18.80 9.07
C TYR A 111 6.88 -17.44 9.53
N ALA A 112 7.38 -16.32 8.97
CA ALA A 112 6.93 -14.98 9.38
C ALA A 112 5.58 -14.63 8.76
N ARG A 113 5.40 -14.94 7.46
CA ARG A 113 4.11 -14.85 6.77
C ARG A 113 3.20 -16.05 7.04
N GLU A 114 3.65 -17.00 7.85
CA GLU A 114 2.88 -18.14 8.38
C GLU A 114 2.29 -19.10 7.32
N PHE A 115 2.86 -19.21 6.11
CA PHE A 115 2.34 -20.08 5.06
C PHE A 115 2.27 -21.56 5.46
N LEU A 116 3.29 -22.08 6.15
CA LEU A 116 3.28 -23.48 6.61
C LEU A 116 2.25 -23.74 7.70
N LYS A 117 1.92 -22.73 8.49
CA LYS A 117 0.90 -22.82 9.55
C LYS A 117 -0.51 -22.69 8.98
N ALA A 118 -0.66 -21.91 7.91
CA ALA A 118 -1.90 -21.72 7.18
C ALA A 118 -2.34 -22.98 6.44
N ASP A 119 -1.40 -23.73 5.84
CA ASP A 119 -1.65 -25.04 5.20
C ASP A 119 -1.97 -26.11 6.26
N LYS A 120 -3.26 -26.25 6.59
CA LYS A 120 -3.72 -27.10 7.70
C LYS A 120 -3.74 -28.57 7.32
N ASN A 121 -4.02 -28.85 6.06
CA ASN A 121 -4.07 -30.23 5.55
C ASN A 121 -2.69 -30.75 5.12
N GLY A 122 -1.70 -29.86 4.99
CA GLY A 122 -0.31 -30.19 4.65
C GLY A 122 -0.16 -30.67 3.20
N ASP A 123 -1.06 -30.26 2.31
CA ASP A 123 -1.00 -30.61 0.90
C ASP A 123 -0.21 -29.59 0.07
N GLY A 124 0.42 -28.58 0.67
CA GLY A 124 1.23 -27.61 -0.06
C GLY A 124 0.44 -26.67 -0.98
N ILE A 125 -0.89 -26.72 -0.94
CA ILE A 125 -1.80 -25.82 -1.65
C ILE A 125 -2.64 -25.08 -0.61
N LEU A 126 -2.66 -23.75 -0.69
CA LEU A 126 -3.52 -22.94 0.15
C LEU A 126 -4.90 -22.80 -0.51
N SER A 127 -5.92 -23.31 0.16
CA SER A 127 -7.29 -22.86 -0.10
C SER A 127 -7.44 -21.38 0.25
N GLU A 128 -8.49 -20.73 -0.26
CA GLU A 128 -8.78 -19.32 0.05
C GLU A 128 -8.88 -19.07 1.57
N ASP A 129 -9.56 -19.96 2.30
CA ASP A 129 -9.68 -19.90 3.75
C ASP A 129 -8.33 -20.05 4.47
N GLU A 130 -7.42 -20.88 3.94
CA GLU A 130 -6.07 -21.02 4.50
C GLU A 130 -5.23 -19.79 4.21
N TYR A 131 -5.25 -19.29 2.97
CA TYR A 131 -4.55 -18.07 2.59
C TYR A 131 -4.96 -16.87 3.46
N HIS A 132 -6.25 -16.73 3.77
CA HIS A 132 -6.75 -15.66 4.65
C HIS A 132 -6.24 -15.74 6.10
N THR A 133 -5.59 -16.84 6.50
CA THR A 133 -4.92 -16.95 7.80
C THR A 133 -3.42 -16.66 7.75
N THR A 134 -2.85 -16.48 6.56
CA THR A 134 -1.45 -16.06 6.40
C THR A 134 -1.27 -14.61 6.84
N ARG A 135 -0.02 -14.25 7.13
CA ARG A 135 0.41 -12.87 7.41
C ARG A 135 0.96 -12.17 6.15
N ASN A 136 0.34 -12.41 4.99
CA ASN A 136 0.79 -11.88 3.70
C ASN A 136 0.17 -10.52 3.36
N SER A 137 0.01 -9.62 4.33
CA SER A 137 -0.61 -8.31 4.14
C SER A 137 0.14 -7.19 4.90
N MET A 138 -0.21 -5.95 4.59
CA MET A 138 0.35 -4.74 5.20
C MET A 138 -0.73 -3.66 5.36
N GLY A 139 -0.52 -2.77 6.33
CA GLY A 139 -1.27 -1.54 6.51
C GLY A 139 -0.51 -0.37 5.89
N ILE A 140 -1.21 0.46 5.12
CA ILE A 140 -0.66 1.66 4.49
C ILE A 140 -1.30 2.89 5.13
N GLU A 141 -0.47 3.84 5.54
CA GLU A 141 -0.89 5.20 5.86
C GLU A 141 -0.88 6.02 4.57
N GLU A 142 -2.05 6.47 4.13
CA GLU A 142 -2.24 7.32 2.97
C GLU A 142 -2.41 8.77 3.41
N TYR A 143 -1.63 9.68 2.83
CA TYR A 143 -1.73 11.12 3.09
C TYR A 143 -1.88 11.89 1.77
N ASN A 144 -3.05 12.50 1.60
CA ASN A 144 -3.41 13.31 0.45
C ASN A 144 -3.59 14.77 0.86
N CYS A 145 -2.80 15.68 0.28
CA CYS A 145 -2.84 17.11 0.61
C CYS A 145 -3.07 17.99 -0.64
N PHE A 146 -4.03 18.90 -0.52
CA PHE A 146 -4.43 19.87 -1.54
C PHE A 146 -3.68 21.19 -1.32
N ASP A 147 -2.38 21.19 -1.60
CA ASP A 147 -1.50 22.36 -1.44
C ASP A 147 -1.83 23.50 -2.43
N GLN A 148 -1.28 24.69 -2.18
CA GLN A 148 -1.54 25.91 -2.93
C GLN A 148 -1.32 25.73 -4.44
N ASP A 149 -0.17 25.19 -4.82
CA ASP A 149 0.22 25.03 -6.22
C ASP A 149 0.41 23.55 -6.60
N ASN A 150 0.08 22.63 -5.70
CA ASN A 150 0.40 21.22 -5.84
C ASN A 150 -0.67 20.32 -5.24
N PHE A 151 -0.65 19.08 -5.69
CA PHE A 151 -1.30 17.96 -5.02
C PHE A 151 -0.21 16.99 -4.57
N ILE A 152 -0.19 16.67 -3.27
CA ILE A 152 0.84 15.84 -2.66
C ILE A 152 0.19 14.55 -2.20
N VAL A 153 0.74 13.42 -2.64
CA VAL A 153 0.40 12.08 -2.17
C VAL A 153 1.61 11.48 -1.49
N LYS A 154 1.42 10.99 -0.26
CA LYS A 154 2.41 10.23 0.47
C LYS A 154 1.79 8.94 0.98
N ASP A 155 2.27 7.83 0.45
CA ASP A 155 1.89 6.51 0.95
C ASP A 155 3.08 5.92 1.70
N ARG A 156 2.81 5.37 2.87
CA ARG A 156 3.83 4.78 3.73
C ARG A 156 3.36 3.48 4.34
N VAL A 157 4.23 2.47 4.36
CA VAL A 157 3.98 1.26 5.16
C VAL A 157 3.91 1.64 6.64
N LEU A 158 2.74 1.44 7.24
CA LEU A 158 2.48 1.66 8.66
C LEU A 158 2.81 0.40 9.45
N GLU A 159 2.35 -0.75 8.95
CA GLU A 159 2.50 -2.05 9.59
C GLU A 159 2.64 -3.13 8.53
N SER A 160 3.47 -4.13 8.81
CA SER A 160 3.72 -5.29 7.95
C SER A 160 3.28 -6.56 8.66
N TYR A 161 3.21 -7.68 7.93
CA TYR A 161 2.86 -9.00 8.47
C TYR A 161 1.45 -9.04 9.11
N LEU A 162 0.53 -8.25 8.54
CA LEU A 162 -0.89 -8.30 8.88
C LEU A 162 -1.52 -9.55 8.27
N ILE A 163 -2.58 -10.04 8.93
CA ILE A 163 -3.37 -11.16 8.43
C ILE A 163 -4.00 -10.77 7.08
N ALA A 164 -3.99 -11.68 6.11
CA ALA A 164 -4.55 -11.47 4.77
C ALA A 164 -6.10 -11.48 4.72
N GLU A 165 -6.79 -11.31 5.86
CA GLU A 165 -8.21 -11.55 6.08
C GLU A 165 -9.13 -10.89 5.04
N ASN A 166 -9.86 -11.67 4.25
CA ASN A 166 -10.91 -11.28 3.28
C ASN A 166 -10.78 -9.87 2.68
N ILE A 167 -9.56 -9.49 2.28
CA ILE A 167 -9.32 -8.17 1.70
C ILE A 167 -9.61 -8.31 0.22
N TYR A 168 -10.69 -7.68 -0.25
CA TYR A 168 -10.98 -7.56 -1.69
C TYR A 168 -9.81 -6.88 -2.46
N ILE A 169 -8.86 -6.25 -1.76
CA ILE A 169 -7.66 -5.59 -2.29
C ILE A 169 -6.49 -5.82 -1.31
N ASN A 170 -5.66 -6.84 -1.51
CA ASN A 170 -4.38 -6.91 -0.81
C ASN A 170 -3.45 -5.82 -1.41
N PRO A 171 -2.94 -4.87 -0.62
CA PRO A 171 -2.11 -3.79 -1.16
C PRO A 171 -0.76 -4.27 -1.71
N TYR A 172 -0.35 -5.51 -1.41
CA TYR A 172 0.87 -6.14 -1.90
C TYR A 172 0.67 -6.97 -3.18
N ARG A 173 -0.53 -7.47 -3.46
CA ARG A 173 -0.84 -8.29 -4.65
C ARG A 173 -2.29 -8.09 -5.10
N THR A 174 -2.55 -7.99 -6.40
CA THR A 174 -3.94 -7.96 -6.88
C THR A 174 -4.57 -9.36 -6.89
N GLY A 175 -5.69 -9.52 -6.17
CA GLY A 175 -6.42 -10.79 -6.06
C GLY A 175 -5.83 -11.79 -5.05
N THR A 176 -6.50 -12.94 -4.90
CA THR A 176 -6.17 -14.03 -3.94
C THR A 176 -5.52 -15.24 -4.61
N ASN A 177 -4.91 -15.07 -5.79
CA ASN A 177 -4.34 -16.16 -6.60
C ASN A 177 -3.03 -16.76 -6.03
N VAL A 178 -2.76 -16.58 -4.73
CA VAL A 178 -1.64 -17.25 -4.06
C VAL A 178 -2.13 -18.65 -3.70
N THR A 179 -1.74 -19.63 -4.51
CA THR A 179 -2.17 -21.02 -4.31
C THR A 179 -1.18 -21.85 -3.52
N SER A 180 0.03 -21.36 -3.27
CA SER A 180 1.07 -22.12 -2.58
C SER A 180 2.23 -21.24 -2.10
N LEU A 181 3.15 -21.84 -1.35
CA LEU A 181 4.40 -21.21 -0.97
C LEU A 181 5.32 -20.96 -2.17
N ASP A 182 5.43 -21.87 -3.14
CA ASP A 182 6.33 -21.67 -4.29
C ASP A 182 5.82 -20.54 -5.20
N ASP A 183 4.50 -20.37 -5.32
CA ASP A 183 3.92 -19.23 -6.05
C ASP A 183 4.32 -17.91 -5.39
N GLU A 184 4.18 -17.83 -4.07
CA GLU A 184 4.55 -16.64 -3.31
C GLU A 184 6.07 -16.41 -3.30
N LEU A 185 6.87 -17.48 -3.33
CA LEU A 185 8.33 -17.38 -3.45
C LEU A 185 8.74 -16.84 -4.81
N ASN A 186 8.17 -17.36 -5.91
CA ASN A 186 8.42 -16.81 -7.25
C ASN A 186 7.98 -15.35 -7.34
N TYR A 187 6.83 -15.00 -6.76
CA TYR A 187 6.35 -13.62 -6.73
C TYR A 187 7.31 -12.72 -5.95
N THR A 188 7.65 -13.08 -4.71
CA THR A 188 8.57 -12.33 -3.84
C THR A 188 9.93 -12.12 -4.50
N LEU A 189 10.54 -13.18 -5.06
CA LEU A 189 11.84 -13.09 -5.74
C LEU A 189 11.81 -12.22 -7.00
N ASN A 190 10.65 -12.08 -7.65
CA ASN A 190 10.48 -11.20 -8.80
C ASN A 190 10.24 -9.74 -8.40
N LEU A 191 9.69 -9.50 -7.20
CA LEU A 191 9.49 -8.17 -6.64
C LEU A 191 10.78 -7.55 -6.10
N ASP A 192 11.64 -8.35 -5.44
CA ASP A 192 12.95 -7.91 -4.93
C ASP A 192 13.91 -7.68 -6.11
N LYS A 193 13.82 -6.50 -6.73
CA LYS A 193 14.47 -6.22 -8.01
C LYS A 193 15.97 -5.99 -7.84
N ASP A 194 16.38 -5.47 -6.69
CA ASP A 194 17.77 -5.14 -6.39
C ASP A 194 18.48 -6.21 -5.55
N PHE A 195 17.77 -7.26 -5.14
CA PHE A 195 18.28 -8.41 -4.39
C PHE A 195 18.84 -8.00 -3.02
N ASP A 196 18.27 -6.95 -2.41
CA ASP A 196 18.73 -6.44 -1.13
C ASP A 196 18.08 -7.15 0.07
N GLY A 197 17.08 -8.01 -0.18
CA GLY A 197 16.37 -8.76 0.83
C GLY A 197 15.27 -7.97 1.52
N ASN A 198 14.83 -6.85 0.95
CA ASN A 198 13.69 -6.05 1.39
C ASN A 198 12.75 -5.83 0.20
N ILE A 199 11.45 -6.02 0.41
CA ILE A 199 10.46 -5.51 -0.54
C ILE A 199 10.04 -4.13 -0.10
N THR A 200 10.34 -3.10 -0.87
CA THR A 200 9.83 -1.76 -0.62
C THR A 200 8.38 -1.60 -1.09
N LEU A 201 7.66 -0.60 -0.57
CA LEU A 201 6.31 -0.28 -1.06
C LEU A 201 6.31 0.07 -2.56
N GLN A 202 7.39 0.70 -3.03
CA GLN A 202 7.57 1.00 -4.44
C GLN A 202 7.63 -0.28 -5.28
N GLU A 203 8.45 -1.25 -4.88
CA GLU A 203 8.55 -2.53 -5.57
C GLU A 203 7.23 -3.29 -5.56
N ALA A 204 6.52 -3.31 -4.43
CA ALA A 204 5.20 -3.93 -4.34
C ALA A 204 4.21 -3.30 -5.33
N TYR A 205 4.17 -1.96 -5.44
CA TYR A 205 3.31 -1.27 -6.40
C TYR A 205 3.71 -1.53 -7.85
N GLU A 206 5.02 -1.58 -8.12
CA GLU A 206 5.58 -1.80 -9.46
C GLU A 206 5.51 -3.26 -9.92
N GLY A 207 5.34 -4.21 -9.00
CA GLY A 207 5.12 -5.61 -9.32
C GLY A 207 3.77 -5.89 -9.94
N GLU A 208 2.76 -5.13 -9.52
CA GLU A 208 1.38 -5.26 -9.98
C GLU A 208 1.06 -4.30 -11.13
N SER A 209 1.59 -3.07 -11.06
CA SER A 209 1.33 -2.04 -12.07
C SER A 209 2.38 -0.93 -12.03
N SER A 210 2.00 0.34 -12.20
CA SER A 210 2.88 1.47 -11.90
C SER A 210 2.46 2.10 -10.58
N VAL A 211 3.40 2.75 -9.89
CA VAL A 211 3.10 3.56 -8.70
C VAL A 211 1.94 4.51 -8.96
N SER A 212 1.97 5.25 -10.08
CA SER A 212 0.90 6.18 -10.44
C SER A 212 -0.47 5.50 -10.57
N LYS A 213 -0.53 4.29 -11.13
CA LYS A 213 -1.80 3.56 -11.28
C LYS A 213 -2.34 3.09 -9.92
N LYS A 214 -1.48 2.63 -9.01
CA LYS A 214 -1.92 2.29 -7.65
C LYS A 214 -2.41 3.50 -6.87
N ILE A 215 -1.70 4.62 -6.95
CA ILE A 215 -2.19 5.87 -6.38
C ILE A 215 -3.55 6.26 -6.98
N GLN A 216 -3.73 6.13 -8.30
CA GLN A 216 -5.01 6.43 -8.94
C GLN A 216 -6.15 5.55 -8.40
N GLU A 217 -5.91 4.24 -8.24
CA GLU A 217 -6.87 3.30 -7.65
C GLU A 217 -7.22 3.66 -6.20
N ASN A 218 -6.23 4.00 -5.38
CA ASN A 218 -6.41 4.44 -3.99
C ASN A 218 -7.23 5.73 -3.92
N LEU A 219 -6.91 6.71 -4.77
CA LEU A 219 -7.66 7.99 -4.86
C LEU A 219 -9.11 7.79 -5.32
N ILE A 220 -9.38 6.85 -6.23
CA ILE A 220 -10.75 6.49 -6.64
C ILE A 220 -11.51 5.87 -5.46
N SER A 221 -10.87 4.96 -4.71
CA SER A 221 -11.46 4.37 -3.50
C SER A 221 -11.75 5.42 -2.44
N PHE A 222 -10.81 6.34 -2.21
CA PHE A 222 -10.94 7.47 -1.31
C PHE A 222 -12.10 8.41 -1.70
N LEU A 223 -12.30 8.65 -3.00
CA LEU A 223 -13.45 9.39 -3.51
C LEU A 223 -14.77 8.62 -3.33
N ALA A 224 -14.75 7.29 -3.41
CA ALA A 224 -15.96 6.47 -3.27
C ALA A 224 -16.40 6.26 -1.81
N ASP A 225 -15.48 6.39 -0.85
CA ASP A 225 -15.79 6.23 0.58
C ASP A 225 -16.61 7.41 1.12
N LYS A 226 -17.92 7.18 1.29
CA LYS A 226 -18.85 8.16 1.87
C LYS A 226 -18.54 8.55 3.32
N ASN A 227 -17.67 7.81 4.02
CA ASN A 227 -17.22 8.15 5.37
C ASN A 227 -15.94 9.01 5.37
N SER A 228 -15.34 9.26 4.21
CA SER A 228 -14.16 10.11 4.04
C SER A 228 -14.41 11.54 4.53
N PHE A 229 -13.33 12.24 4.92
CA PHE A 229 -13.40 13.63 5.37
C PHE A 229 -13.99 14.56 4.31
N ILE A 230 -13.86 14.22 3.01
CA ILE A 230 -14.40 15.01 1.91
C ILE A 230 -15.92 15.16 2.03
N TYR A 231 -16.61 14.13 2.52
CA TYR A 231 -18.06 14.13 2.73
C TYR A 231 -18.47 14.67 4.11
N LYS A 232 -17.52 14.86 5.04
CA LYS A 232 -17.77 15.44 6.37
C LYS A 232 -17.72 16.97 6.38
N THR A 233 -17.27 17.59 5.30
CA THR A 233 -17.19 19.05 5.15
C THR A 233 -18.08 19.48 4.01
N VAL A 234 -19.18 20.19 4.28
CA VAL A 234 -20.25 20.41 3.27
C VAL A 234 -19.81 21.37 2.14
N ILE A 235 -18.83 22.25 2.38
CA ILE A 235 -18.16 23.05 1.31
C ILE A 235 -16.96 22.33 0.73
N GLY A 236 -16.33 21.46 1.53
CA GLY A 236 -15.23 20.63 1.08
C GLY A 236 -15.69 19.54 0.13
N GLU A 237 -16.90 18.98 0.25
CA GLU A 237 -17.34 17.89 -0.63
C GLU A 237 -17.28 18.28 -2.09
N LYS A 238 -17.91 19.42 -2.46
CA LYS A 238 -17.91 19.90 -3.84
C LYS A 238 -16.50 20.27 -4.31
N TYR A 239 -15.75 21.00 -3.50
CA TYR A 239 -14.37 21.40 -3.83
C TYR A 239 -13.44 20.20 -3.98
N PHE A 240 -13.32 19.34 -2.96
CA PHE A 240 -12.45 18.18 -2.95
C PHE A 240 -12.87 17.15 -3.99
N THR A 241 -14.16 16.97 -4.26
CA THR A 241 -14.62 16.12 -5.38
C THR A 241 -14.19 16.68 -6.72
N GLN A 242 -14.37 17.98 -6.97
CA GLN A 242 -13.94 18.60 -8.24
C GLN A 242 -12.41 18.58 -8.39
N ALA A 243 -11.69 18.91 -7.33
CA ALA A 243 -10.25 18.89 -7.26
C ALA A 243 -9.71 17.47 -7.52
N LEU A 244 -10.23 16.47 -6.82
CA LEU A 244 -9.80 15.08 -6.97
C LEU A 244 -10.15 14.49 -8.33
N ASN A 245 -11.34 14.79 -8.88
CA ASN A 245 -11.68 14.40 -10.25
C ASN A 245 -10.73 15.02 -11.27
N TYR A 246 -10.34 16.28 -11.08
CA TYR A 246 -9.34 16.91 -11.94
C TYR A 246 -7.95 16.25 -11.80
N ILE A 247 -7.53 15.88 -10.58
CA ILE A 247 -6.30 15.11 -10.37
C ILE A 247 -6.36 13.78 -11.11
N LEU A 248 -7.45 13.03 -10.97
CA LEU A 248 -7.64 11.75 -11.67
C LEU A 248 -7.62 11.93 -13.20
N GLU A 249 -8.21 13.00 -13.71
CA GLU A 249 -8.19 13.36 -15.14
C GLU A 249 -6.76 13.59 -15.66
N ILE A 250 -5.95 14.38 -14.96
CA ILE A 250 -4.56 14.65 -15.40
C ILE A 250 -3.66 13.43 -15.22
N MET A 251 -3.92 12.58 -14.22
CA MET A 251 -3.19 11.31 -14.05
C MET A 251 -3.44 10.38 -15.23
N ASP A 252 -4.70 10.25 -15.66
CA ASP A 252 -5.09 9.43 -16.82
C ASP A 252 -4.45 9.93 -18.13
N LYS A 253 -4.34 11.25 -18.28
CA LYS A 253 -3.71 11.89 -19.45
C LYS A 253 -2.18 11.98 -19.39
N GLY A 254 -1.57 11.71 -18.25
CA GLY A 254 -0.13 11.95 -18.03
C GLY A 254 0.25 13.43 -18.09
N GLU A 255 -0.65 14.33 -17.69
CA GLU A 255 -0.48 15.77 -17.74
C GLU A 255 0.03 16.35 -16.41
N ASN A 256 0.65 17.53 -16.48
CA ASN A 256 1.01 18.29 -15.29
C ASN A 256 -0.19 19.08 -14.76
N LEU A 257 -0.16 19.38 -13.46
CA LEU A 257 -1.15 20.24 -12.82
C LEU A 257 -1.08 21.66 -13.40
N ASP A 258 -2.20 22.12 -13.94
CA ASP A 258 -2.40 23.48 -14.43
C ASP A 258 -2.85 24.36 -13.26
N LYS A 259 -2.02 25.35 -12.92
CA LYS A 259 -2.25 26.25 -11.79
C LYS A 259 -3.49 27.12 -12.00
N ASP A 260 -3.77 27.54 -13.22
CA ASP A 260 -4.92 28.40 -13.51
C ASP A 260 -6.22 27.60 -13.36
N LYS A 261 -6.25 26.36 -13.85
CA LYS A 261 -7.39 25.45 -13.64
C LYS A 261 -7.56 25.09 -12.16
N TRP A 262 -6.48 24.84 -11.42
CA TRP A 262 -6.52 24.57 -9.98
C TRP A 262 -7.08 25.74 -9.17
N GLU A 263 -6.64 26.96 -9.48
CA GLU A 263 -7.14 28.18 -8.85
C GLU A 263 -8.59 28.48 -9.26
N GLN A 264 -8.96 28.18 -10.50
CA GLN A 264 -10.35 28.30 -10.94
C GLN A 264 -11.28 27.36 -10.16
N ILE A 265 -10.87 26.10 -9.92
CA ILE A 265 -11.63 25.16 -9.08
C ILE A 265 -11.86 25.74 -7.68
N ARG A 266 -10.87 26.42 -7.08
CA ARG A 266 -11.07 27.10 -5.79
C ARG A 266 -12.11 28.22 -5.88
N LYS A 267 -11.97 29.11 -6.86
CA LYS A 267 -12.89 30.25 -7.07
C LYS A 267 -14.32 29.79 -7.31
N ASP A 268 -14.52 28.73 -8.09
CA ASP A 268 -15.84 28.12 -8.36
C ASP A 268 -16.52 27.54 -7.10
N ASN A 269 -15.74 27.38 -6.04
CA ASN A 269 -16.20 26.93 -4.72
C ASN A 269 -16.06 28.02 -3.66
N TYR A 270 -15.86 29.28 -4.05
CA TYR A 270 -15.74 30.45 -3.15
C TYR A 270 -14.56 30.36 -2.19
N LEU A 271 -13.50 29.67 -2.59
CA LEU A 271 -12.30 29.47 -1.80
C LEU A 271 -11.13 30.26 -2.38
N LYS A 272 -10.21 30.64 -1.50
CA LYS A 272 -8.91 31.23 -1.81
C LYS A 272 -7.86 30.65 -0.89
N VAL A 273 -6.60 30.69 -1.33
CA VAL A 273 -5.47 30.42 -0.44
C VAL A 273 -5.09 31.70 0.29
N ASP A 274 -4.91 31.57 1.60
CA ASP A 274 -4.44 32.63 2.48
C ASP A 274 -3.32 32.07 3.37
N GLY A 275 -2.07 32.36 2.99
CA GLY A 275 -0.91 31.68 3.57
C GLY A 275 -0.94 30.17 3.28
N LYS A 276 -1.00 29.35 4.33
CA LYS A 276 -1.07 27.89 4.24
C LYS A 276 -2.50 27.35 4.32
N TYR A 277 -3.49 28.23 4.40
CA TYR A 277 -4.86 27.84 4.70
C TYR A 277 -5.75 28.05 3.48
N LEU A 278 -6.63 27.09 3.25
CA LEU A 278 -7.75 27.25 2.34
C LEU A 278 -8.88 27.95 3.11
N ARG A 279 -9.29 29.13 2.64
CA ARG A 279 -10.30 29.96 3.30
C ARG A 279 -11.40 30.36 2.34
N LEU A 280 -12.55 30.77 2.88
CA LEU A 280 -13.55 31.46 2.08
C LEU A 280 -12.99 32.77 1.50
N ASP A 281 -13.24 32.98 0.21
CA ASP A 281 -13.09 34.28 -0.38
C ASP A 281 -14.34 35.13 -0.11
N MET A 282 -14.28 35.93 0.95
CA MET A 282 -15.37 36.83 1.32
C MET A 282 -15.76 37.80 0.21
N LYS A 283 -14.85 38.12 -0.73
CA LYS A 283 -15.22 38.95 -1.89
C LYS A 283 -16.15 38.19 -2.83
N LEU A 284 -15.89 36.91 -3.10
CA LEU A 284 -16.75 36.07 -3.92
C LEU A 284 -18.06 35.74 -3.19
N VAL A 285 -17.98 35.38 -1.90
CA VAL A 285 -19.15 35.09 -1.07
C VAL A 285 -20.12 36.28 -1.02
N SER A 286 -19.60 37.52 -0.96
CA SER A 286 -20.43 38.73 -0.96
C SER A 286 -21.24 38.97 -2.23
N THR A 287 -20.97 38.22 -3.30
CA THR A 287 -21.73 38.28 -4.56
C THR A 287 -22.87 37.28 -4.64
N LEU A 288 -22.99 36.38 -3.65
CA LEU A 288 -24.06 35.39 -3.59
C LEU A 288 -25.41 36.04 -3.28
N ASP A 289 -26.48 35.47 -3.84
CA ASP A 289 -27.83 35.79 -3.39
C ASP A 289 -28.08 35.25 -1.97
N GLU A 290 -29.14 35.76 -1.33
CA GLU A 290 -29.47 35.46 0.06
C GLU A 290 -29.75 33.97 0.30
N GLU A 291 -30.28 33.25 -0.69
CA GLU A 291 -30.59 31.82 -0.55
C GLU A 291 -29.31 30.97 -0.60
N LEU A 292 -28.42 31.28 -1.55
CA LEU A 292 -27.11 30.63 -1.68
C LEU A 292 -26.20 30.94 -0.49
N LEU A 293 -26.20 32.18 -0.02
CA LEU A 293 -25.45 32.57 1.18
C LEU A 293 -25.95 31.81 2.41
N LYS A 294 -27.26 31.69 2.61
CA LYS A 294 -27.84 30.90 3.71
C LYS A 294 -27.44 29.43 3.63
N LYS A 295 -27.48 28.82 2.43
CA LYS A 295 -27.04 27.44 2.23
C LYS A 295 -25.56 27.28 2.56
N LEU A 296 -24.72 28.20 2.11
CA LEU A 296 -23.28 28.21 2.41
C LEU A 296 -23.02 28.35 3.92
N LEU A 297 -23.70 29.26 4.61
CA LEU A 297 -23.52 29.46 6.05
C LEU A 297 -24.04 28.28 6.87
N GLN A 298 -25.20 27.72 6.53
CA GLN A 298 -25.74 26.51 7.17
C GLN A 298 -24.74 25.35 7.07
N SER A 299 -24.11 25.21 5.89
CA SER A 299 -23.12 24.18 5.64
C SER A 299 -21.86 24.31 6.53
N PHE A 300 -21.51 25.53 6.93
CA PHE A 300 -20.44 25.77 7.91
C PHE A 300 -20.87 25.41 9.33
N GLU A 301 -22.07 25.81 9.75
CA GLU A 301 -22.61 25.50 11.07
C GLU A 301 -22.66 23.97 11.29
N ASP A 302 -23.14 23.24 10.29
CA ASP A 302 -23.22 21.77 10.32
C ASP A 302 -21.83 21.12 10.41
N SER A 303 -20.82 21.69 9.75
CA SER A 303 -19.42 21.22 9.85
C SER A 303 -18.77 21.56 11.21
N SER A 304 -19.05 22.72 11.78
CA SER A 304 -18.48 23.19 13.05
C SER A 304 -19.01 22.44 14.28
N ASN A 305 -20.21 21.86 14.19
CA ASN A 305 -20.78 21.00 15.21
C ASN A 305 -19.99 19.67 15.42
N SER A 306 -19.01 19.37 14.56
CA SER A 306 -18.06 18.26 14.74
C SER A 306 -16.78 18.64 15.52
N PHE A 307 -16.49 19.93 15.70
CA PHE A 307 -15.34 20.45 16.47
C PHE A 307 -15.79 21.53 17.47
N SER A 308 -16.25 21.08 18.65
CA SER A 308 -16.45 21.83 19.90
C SER A 308 -16.63 23.37 19.81
N ASN A 309 -17.86 23.84 19.63
CA ASN A 309 -18.51 24.80 20.53
C ASN A 309 -19.99 25.00 20.16
N LYS A 310 -20.87 24.41 20.97
CA LYS A 310 -22.32 24.62 20.91
C LYS A 310 -22.63 26.02 21.46
N ASN A 311 -23.44 26.80 20.74
CA ASN A 311 -24.17 28.02 21.16
C ASN A 311 -23.82 29.31 20.41
N GLU A 312 -23.86 29.30 19.08
CA GLU A 312 -23.97 30.55 18.32
C GLU A 312 -25.03 30.37 17.22
N THR A 313 -26.02 31.27 17.18
CA THR A 313 -27.06 31.28 16.14
C THR A 313 -26.55 31.95 14.86
N THR A 314 -27.11 31.64 13.69
CA THR A 314 -26.75 32.26 12.39
C THR A 314 -26.77 33.79 12.41
N LYS A 315 -27.65 34.38 13.24
CA LYS A 315 -27.72 35.83 13.45
C LYS A 315 -26.58 36.34 14.33
N GLU A 316 -26.19 35.62 15.38
CA GLU A 316 -25.00 35.95 16.18
C GLU A 316 -23.71 35.73 15.39
N PHE A 317 -23.64 34.72 14.50
CA PHE A 317 -22.54 34.53 13.56
C PHE A 317 -22.42 35.74 12.62
N LEU A 318 -23.51 36.17 11.99
CA LEU A 318 -23.55 37.35 11.10
C LEU A 318 -23.24 38.66 11.85
N ASP A 319 -23.78 38.85 13.05
CA ASP A 319 -23.57 40.05 13.87
C ASP A 319 -22.15 40.10 14.47
N ARG A 320 -21.52 38.94 14.76
CA ARG A 320 -20.10 38.86 15.14
C ARG A 320 -19.17 38.99 13.94
N THR A 321 -19.58 38.51 12.77
CA THR A 321 -18.86 38.63 11.49
C THR A 321 -19.23 39.90 10.75
N ASN A 322 -19.10 41.06 11.40
CA ASN A 322 -18.75 42.29 10.68
C ASN A 322 -17.69 41.90 9.63
N ILE A 323 -18.08 41.86 8.36
CA ILE A 323 -17.39 41.20 7.24
C ILE A 323 -16.06 41.91 7.02
N VAL A 324 -15.09 41.66 7.89
CA VAL A 324 -13.76 42.26 7.82
C VAL A 324 -12.72 41.29 8.37
N ASN A 325 -12.91 40.60 9.50
CA ASN A 325 -11.76 39.89 10.10
C ASN A 325 -12.15 38.68 10.97
N LYS A 326 -12.36 37.49 10.39
CA LYS A 326 -12.01 36.26 11.11
C LYS A 326 -11.69 35.08 10.20
N GLU A 327 -10.52 34.53 10.48
CA GLU A 327 -9.87 33.35 9.93
C GLU A 327 -10.65 32.09 10.33
N ILE A 328 -11.16 31.33 9.35
CA ILE A 328 -11.59 29.95 9.56
C ILE A 328 -10.44 29.07 9.08
N GLU A 329 -9.91 28.26 9.99
CA GLU A 329 -8.86 27.26 9.73
C GLU A 329 -9.54 26.01 9.17
N ILE A 330 -9.44 25.77 7.87
CA ILE A 330 -9.75 24.47 7.29
C ILE A 330 -8.43 23.70 7.29
N TYR A 331 -8.31 22.71 8.18
CA TYR A 331 -7.18 21.78 8.16
C TYR A 331 -7.24 20.98 6.86
N GLY A 332 -6.15 21.03 6.09
CA GLY A 332 -5.94 20.29 4.83
C GLY A 332 -4.59 19.58 4.82
#